data_AF-E6N6U4-F1
#
_entry.id   AF-E6N6U4-F1
#
_cell.length_a   1.000
_cell.length_b   1.000
_cell.length_c   1.000
_cell.angle_alpha   90.00
_cell.angle_beta   90.00
_cell.angle_gamma   90.00
#
_symmetry.space_group_name_H-M   'P 1'
#
loop_
_entity.id
_entity.type
_entity.pdbx_description
1 polymer ?
#
loop_
_entity_poly.entity_id
_entity_poly.type
_entity_poly.pdbx_seq_one_letter_code
_entity_poly.pdbx_strand_id
1 'polypeptide(L)'
;MRLKLAEVFAENMLLRDTANTLFDMIEKAQDKKVVIDFEGVRSITGAFAHQYILRKRASRKKVIEQNMPEAVRRMLKIVSNRRKPAKHVLPPANKPIQLSIAQEGRASPSQPEGSEGGPDERETSNT
;
A
#
# COMPACT_ATOMS: atom_id res chain seq x y z
N MET A 1 33.80 14.92 -4.42
CA MET A 1 33.04 15.11 -3.17
C MET A 1 32.31 13.82 -2.74
N ARG A 2 32.28 13.51 -1.43
CA ARG A 2 31.44 12.45 -0.81
C ARG A 2 30.53 13.09 0.24
N LEU A 3 29.25 12.72 0.27
CA LEU A 3 28.25 13.22 1.21
C LEU A 3 27.63 12.04 1.96
N LYS A 4 27.74 12.03 3.29
CA LYS A 4 27.08 11.02 4.13
C LYS A 4 25.70 11.54 4.56
N LEU A 5 24.65 10.87 4.10
CA LEU A 5 23.29 11.35 4.29
C LEU A 5 22.88 11.41 5.76
N ALA A 6 23.34 10.47 6.58
CA ALA A 6 23.06 10.46 8.01
C ALA A 6 23.70 11.64 8.78
N GLU A 7 24.76 12.24 8.23
CA GLU A 7 25.40 13.42 8.83
C GLU A 7 24.76 14.72 8.33
N VAL A 8 24.36 14.75 7.05
CA VAL A 8 23.72 15.93 6.45
C VAL A 8 22.27 16.07 6.89
N PHE A 9 21.58 14.95 7.13
CA PHE A 9 20.19 14.91 7.56
C PHE A 9 20.08 13.93 8.73
N ALA A 10 19.47 14.38 9.83
CA ALA A 10 19.15 13.49 10.94
C ALA A 10 18.40 12.24 10.44
N GLU A 11 18.65 11.06 11.03
CA GLU A 11 18.18 9.74 10.55
C GLU A 11 16.68 9.69 10.17
N ASN A 12 15.86 10.56 10.76
CA ASN A 12 14.40 10.58 10.62
C ASN A 12 13.85 11.70 9.70
N MET A 13 14.70 12.59 9.17
CA MET A 13 14.26 13.79 8.42
C MET A 13 14.31 13.68 6.90
N LEU A 14 14.35 12.47 6.32
CA LEU A 14 14.42 12.28 4.87
C LEU A 14 13.05 12.53 4.20
N LEU A 15 12.71 13.82 4.09
CA LEU A 15 11.51 14.42 3.53
C LEU A 15 11.76 15.03 2.13
N ARG A 16 10.70 15.53 1.48
CA ARG A 16 10.77 16.15 0.15
C ARG A 16 11.78 17.30 0.09
N ASP A 17 11.76 18.21 1.06
CA ASP A 17 12.59 19.43 1.01
C ASP A 17 14.07 19.16 1.28
N THR A 18 14.37 18.13 2.08
CA THR A 18 15.74 17.65 2.26
C THR A 18 16.34 17.08 0.98
N ALA A 19 15.54 16.44 0.11
CA ALA A 19 16.03 16.01 -1.20
C ALA A 19 16.36 17.20 -2.10
N ASN A 20 15.57 18.27 -2.06
CA ASN A 20 15.89 19.50 -2.80
C ASN A 20 17.20 20.11 -2.29
N THR A 21 17.30 20.31 -0.98
CA THR A 21 18.48 20.87 -0.33
C THR A 21 19.75 20.07 -0.65
N LEU A 22 19.68 18.74 -0.57
CA LEU A 22 20.77 17.85 -0.96
C LEU A 22 21.27 18.15 -2.36
N PHE A 23 20.35 18.22 -3.32
CA PHE A 23 20.72 18.46 -4.71
C PHE A 23 21.15 19.90 -4.98
N ASP A 24 20.69 20.88 -4.21
CA ASP A 24 21.20 22.27 -4.32
C ASP A 24 22.66 22.35 -3.86
N MET A 25 23.01 21.64 -2.78
CA MET A 25 24.41 21.50 -2.35
C MET A 25 25.24 20.78 -3.40
N ILE A 26 24.71 19.70 -3.96
CA ILE A 26 25.37 18.93 -5.03
C ILE A 26 25.64 19.82 -6.23
N GLU A 27 24.67 20.59 -6.72
CA GLU A 27 24.83 21.46 -7.89
C GLU A 27 25.82 22.60 -7.65
N LYS A 28 25.83 23.18 -6.44
CA LYS A 28 26.78 24.25 -6.06
C LYS A 28 28.22 23.78 -5.92
N ALA A 29 28.47 22.50 -5.66
CA ALA A 29 29.82 21.97 -5.60
C ALA A 29 30.55 22.13 -6.96
N GLN A 30 31.88 22.22 -6.98
CA GLN A 30 32.60 22.26 -8.26
C GLN A 30 32.78 20.86 -8.88
N ASP A 31 32.70 19.80 -8.08
CA ASP A 31 32.88 18.44 -8.54
C ASP A 31 31.80 18.01 -9.55
N LYS A 32 32.25 17.39 -10.64
CA LYS A 32 31.37 16.71 -11.62
C LYS A 32 30.87 15.35 -11.13
N LYS A 33 31.57 14.74 -10.16
CA LYS A 33 31.27 13.44 -9.59
C LYS A 33 31.01 13.57 -8.09
N VAL A 34 29.87 13.09 -7.65
CA VAL A 34 29.46 13.11 -6.25
C VAL A 34 29.09 11.70 -5.79
N VAL A 35 29.62 11.30 -4.65
CA VAL A 35 29.26 10.05 -3.98
C VAL A 35 28.27 10.37 -2.86
N ILE A 36 27.09 9.77 -2.90
CA ILE A 36 26.08 9.86 -1.84
C ILE A 36 26.12 8.56 -1.06
N ASP A 37 26.46 8.66 0.20
CA ASP A 37 26.61 7.54 1.12
C ASP A 37 25.38 7.44 2.03
N PHE A 38 24.72 6.29 1.96
CA PHE A 38 23.51 5.98 2.72
C PHE A 38 23.83 5.21 4.02
N GLU A 39 25.10 5.04 4.38
CA GLU A 39 25.48 4.46 5.66
C GLU A 39 24.86 5.26 6.82
N GLY A 40 24.21 4.54 7.75
CA GLY A 40 23.44 5.13 8.87
C GLY A 40 21.99 5.50 8.52
N VAL A 41 21.59 5.48 7.25
CA VAL A 41 20.19 5.67 6.87
C VAL A 41 19.41 4.38 7.08
N ARG A 42 18.35 4.40 7.88
CA ARG A 42 17.49 3.22 8.09
C ARG A 42 16.43 3.08 7.00
N SER A 43 15.77 4.19 6.67
CA SER A 43 14.66 4.23 5.71
C SER A 43 14.47 5.63 5.13
N ILE A 44 13.71 5.75 4.05
CA ILE A 44 13.34 7.04 3.45
C ILE A 44 11.83 7.11 3.23
N THR A 45 11.29 8.33 3.21
CA THR A 45 9.88 8.54 2.83
C THR A 45 9.69 8.42 1.32
N GLY A 46 8.47 8.08 0.89
CA GLY A 46 8.12 8.08 -0.53
C GLY A 46 8.26 9.45 -1.20
N ALA A 47 8.04 10.52 -0.44
CA ALA A 47 8.21 11.90 -0.92
C ALA A 47 9.69 12.23 -1.20
N PHE A 48 10.60 11.85 -0.29
CA PHE A 48 12.04 11.97 -0.53
C PHE A 48 12.47 11.11 -1.73
N ALA A 49 12.05 9.84 -1.78
CA ALA A 49 12.38 8.94 -2.88
C ALA A 49 11.99 9.51 -4.25
N HIS A 50 10.77 10.06 -4.35
CA HIS A 50 10.28 10.66 -5.58
C HIS A 50 11.14 11.85 -6.01
N GLN A 51 11.44 12.75 -5.07
CA GLN A 51 12.21 13.94 -5.39
C GLN A 51 13.67 13.67 -5.65
N TYR A 52 14.25 12.72 -4.91
CA TYR A 52 15.59 12.24 -5.15
C TYR A 52 15.73 11.73 -6.59
N ILE A 53 14.80 10.91 -7.08
CA ILE A 53 14.82 10.39 -8.45
C ILE A 53 14.69 11.52 -9.48
N LEU A 54 13.75 12.45 -9.28
CA LEU A 54 13.54 13.58 -10.19
C LEU A 54 14.78 14.46 -10.29
N ARG A 55 15.34 14.87 -9.15
CA ARG A 55 16.52 15.74 -9.08
C ARG A 55 17.77 15.03 -9.58
N LYS A 56 17.96 13.74 -9.28
CA LYS A 56 19.05 12.94 -9.83
C LYS A 56 19.02 12.89 -11.36
N ARG A 57 17.83 12.72 -11.96
CA ARG A 57 17.67 12.70 -13.43
C ARG A 57 17.90 14.07 -14.07
N ALA A 58 17.55 15.15 -13.38
CA ALA A 58 17.75 16.51 -13.86
C ALA A 58 19.18 17.04 -13.65
N SER A 59 19.93 16.44 -12.72
CA SER A 59 21.30 16.83 -12.41
C SER A 59 22.25 16.56 -13.57
N ARG A 60 23.16 17.51 -13.81
CA ARG A 60 24.26 17.34 -14.78
C ARG A 60 25.44 16.57 -14.18
N LYS A 61 25.36 16.21 -12.90
CA LYS A 61 26.45 15.58 -12.15
C LYS A 61 26.34 14.07 -12.12
N LYS A 62 27.49 13.41 -12.12
CA LYS A 62 27.57 11.96 -11.94
C LYS A 62 27.40 11.62 -10.47
N VAL A 63 26.16 11.29 -10.09
CA VAL A 63 25.80 10.84 -8.74
C VAL A 63 25.99 9.33 -8.62
N ILE A 64 26.82 8.90 -7.66
CA ILE A 64 27.05 7.50 -7.32
C ILE A 64 26.47 7.23 -5.93
N GLU A 65 25.59 6.25 -5.82
CA GLU A 65 25.06 5.81 -4.53
C GLU A 65 25.93 4.71 -3.92
N GLN A 66 26.27 4.84 -2.64
CA GLN A 66 27.05 3.86 -1.89
C GLN A 66 26.33 3.47 -0.58
N ASN A 67 26.57 2.24 -0.11
CA ASN A 67 26.02 1.69 1.14
C ASN A 67 24.49 1.80 1.23
N MET A 68 23.78 1.72 0.11
CA MET A 68 22.33 1.87 0.08
C MET A 68 21.63 0.68 0.75
N PRO A 69 20.91 0.90 1.87
CA PRO A 69 20.15 -0.14 2.53
C PRO A 69 19.04 -0.69 1.63
N GLU A 70 18.67 -1.94 1.84
CA GLU A 70 17.66 -2.60 1.02
C GLU A 70 16.30 -1.90 1.13
N ALA A 71 15.92 -1.41 2.32
CA ALA A 71 14.69 -0.65 2.53
C ALA A 71 14.62 0.62 1.67
N VAL A 72 15.74 1.34 1.56
CA VAL A 72 15.87 2.53 0.71
C VAL A 72 15.74 2.15 -0.76
N ARG A 73 16.45 1.09 -1.19
CA ARG A 73 16.38 0.59 -2.57
C ARG A 73 14.96 0.17 -2.94
N ARG A 74 14.24 -0.53 -2.05
CA ARG A 74 12.84 -0.92 -2.24
C ARG A 74 11.95 0.30 -2.41
N MET A 75 12.09 1.33 -1.57
CA MET A 75 11.28 2.55 -1.68
C MET A 75 11.53 3.28 -3.00
N LEU A 76 12.80 3.44 -3.41
CA LEU A 76 13.15 4.03 -4.71
C LEU A 76 12.53 3.23 -5.87
N LYS A 77 12.59 1.90 -5.81
CA LYS A 77 11.98 1.02 -6.81
C LYS A 77 10.46 1.23 -6.87
N ILE A 78 9.76 1.18 -5.73
CA ILE A 78 8.31 1.39 -5.63
C ILE A 78 7.92 2.72 -6.28
N VAL A 79 8.64 3.79 -5.96
CA VAL A 79 8.34 5.12 -6.49
C VAL A 79 8.66 5.24 -7.98
N SER A 80 9.77 4.66 -8.44
CA SER A 80 10.15 4.66 -9.87
C SER A 80 9.16 3.88 -10.74
N ASN A 81 8.51 2.85 -10.18
CA ASN A 81 7.65 1.92 -10.89
C ASN A 81 6.17 2.29 -10.82
N ARG A 82 5.83 3.45 -10.24
CA ARG A 82 4.50 4.08 -10.41
C ARG A 82 4.34 4.52 -11.86
N ARG A 83 4.16 3.55 -12.75
CA ARG A 83 3.65 3.77 -14.10
C ARG A 83 2.29 4.45 -13.95
N LYS A 84 2.02 5.39 -14.85
CA LYS A 84 0.75 6.14 -14.99
C LYS A 84 -0.43 5.22 -14.60
N PRO A 85 -1.41 5.69 -13.82
CA PRO A 85 -2.59 4.88 -13.58
C PRO A 85 -3.05 4.38 -14.94
N ALA A 86 -3.16 3.05 -15.09
CA ALA A 86 -3.91 2.50 -16.20
C ALA A 86 -5.21 3.31 -16.20
N LYS A 87 -5.52 4.01 -17.30
CA LYS A 87 -6.69 4.89 -17.39
C LYS A 87 -7.84 4.11 -16.76
N HIS A 88 -8.24 4.50 -15.55
CA HIS A 88 -9.41 3.91 -14.94
C HIS A 88 -10.53 4.55 -15.72
N VAL A 89 -10.93 3.90 -16.81
CA VAL A 89 -12.13 4.28 -17.54
C VAL A 89 -13.23 4.04 -16.53
N LEU A 90 -13.72 5.12 -15.92
CA LEU A 90 -14.92 5.02 -15.11
C LEU A 90 -15.97 4.32 -15.97
N PRO A 91 -16.68 3.30 -15.47
CA PRO A 91 -17.84 2.80 -16.18
C PRO A 91 -18.78 4.00 -16.41
N PRO A 92 -19.41 4.11 -17.60
CA PRO A 92 -20.35 5.19 -17.85
C PRO A 92 -21.38 5.21 -16.72
N ALA A 93 -21.63 6.39 -16.16
CA ALA A 93 -22.42 6.61 -14.93
C ALA A 93 -23.89 6.17 -15.00
N ASN A 94 -24.29 5.46 -16.06
CA ASN A 94 -25.68 5.16 -16.40
C ASN A 94 -26.00 3.66 -16.39
N LYS A 95 -25.18 2.82 -15.74
CA LYS A 95 -25.55 1.42 -15.48
C LYS A 95 -26.04 1.30 -14.03
N PRO A 96 -27.31 0.91 -13.81
CA PRO A 96 -27.79 0.68 -12.45
C PRO A 96 -26.96 -0.44 -11.81
N ILE A 97 -26.56 -0.22 -10.56
CA ILE A 97 -25.91 -1.24 -9.75
C ILE A 97 -26.95 -2.32 -9.47
N GLN A 98 -26.80 -3.48 -10.12
CA GLN A 98 -27.64 -4.65 -9.85
C GLN A 98 -27.19 -5.24 -8.51
N LEU A 99 -27.86 -4.86 -7.43
CA LEU A 99 -27.65 -5.42 -6.10
C LEU A 99 -28.38 -6.77 -6.02
N SER A 100 -27.65 -7.86 -6.28
CA SER A 100 -28.13 -9.21 -5.99
C SER A 100 -28.08 -9.39 -4.47
N ILE A 101 -29.20 -9.16 -3.79
CA ILE A 101 -29.32 -9.49 -2.38
C ILE A 101 -29.31 -11.03 -2.30
N ALA A 102 -28.19 -11.61 -1.88
CA ALA A 102 -28.14 -13.01 -1.51
C ALA A 102 -29.06 -13.19 -0.29
N GLN A 103 -30.19 -13.88 -0.47
CA GLN A 103 -30.99 -14.32 0.67
C GLN A 103 -30.25 -15.47 1.35
N GLU A 104 -29.48 -15.15 2.39
CA GLU A 104 -29.06 -16.14 3.37
C GLU A 104 -30.22 -16.47 4.31
N GLY A 105 -30.58 -17.75 4.37
CA GLY A 105 -31.13 -18.37 5.56
C GLY A 105 -32.65 -18.30 5.77
N ARG A 106 -33.36 -19.32 5.28
CA ARG A 106 -34.34 -19.99 6.14
C ARG A 106 -34.05 -21.48 6.15
N ALA A 107 -33.47 -21.93 7.26
CA ALA A 107 -33.37 -23.32 7.60
C ALA A 107 -34.76 -23.96 7.55
N SER A 108 -34.89 -25.06 6.80
CA SER A 108 -36.01 -25.98 6.96
C SER A 108 -35.84 -26.69 8.31
N PRO A 109 -36.78 -26.55 9.26
CA PRO A 109 -36.82 -27.44 10.41
C PRO A 109 -37.33 -28.81 9.93
N SER A 110 -36.53 -29.83 10.23
CA SER A 110 -36.88 -31.24 10.18
C SER A 110 -38.18 -31.50 10.93
N GLN A 111 -39.16 -32.16 10.30
CA GLN A 111 -40.23 -32.82 11.04
C GLN A 111 -39.93 -34.33 11.09
N PRO A 112 -39.83 -34.93 12.30
CA PRO A 112 -39.97 -36.36 12.46
C PRO A 112 -41.45 -36.77 12.51
N GLU A 113 -41.64 -38.06 12.22
CA GLU A 113 -42.91 -38.78 12.12
C GLU A 113 -43.76 -38.78 13.41
N GLY A 114 -45.06 -39.02 13.26
CA GLY A 114 -45.94 -39.35 14.39
C GLY A 114 -47.41 -39.05 14.13
N SER A 115 -48.08 -39.88 13.31
CA SER A 115 -49.54 -39.94 13.27
C SER A 115 -50.04 -40.82 14.41
N GLU A 116 -50.42 -40.21 15.53
CA GLU A 116 -51.32 -40.84 16.51
C GLU A 116 -52.55 -39.96 16.70
N GLY A 117 -53.63 -40.35 16.00
CA GLY A 117 -54.99 -39.94 16.33
C GLY A 117 -55.66 -41.09 17.08
N GLY A 118 -55.89 -40.91 18.38
CA GLY A 118 -57.07 -41.48 19.06
C GLY A 118 -58.25 -40.52 18.88
N PRO A 119 -59.52 -40.96 18.99
CA PRO A 119 -59.98 -41.75 20.15
C PRO A 119 -60.92 -42.92 19.80
N ASP A 120 -60.88 -44.01 20.57
CA ASP A 120 -61.99 -44.96 20.67
C ASP A 120 -62.45 -45.00 22.13
N GLU A 121 -63.57 -44.34 22.38
CA GLU A 121 -64.29 -44.35 23.65
C GLU A 121 -65.14 -45.63 23.71
N ARG A 122 -64.70 -46.65 24.46
CA ARG A 122 -65.58 -47.72 24.92
C ARG A 122 -65.25 -48.19 26.34
N GLU A 123 -66.33 -48.25 27.11
CA GLU A 123 -66.58 -49.01 28.35
C GLU A 123 -66.16 -48.40 29.70
N THR A 124 -67.13 -47.77 30.35
CA THR A 124 -67.41 -48.07 31.77
C THR A 124 -68.90 -48.40 31.95
N SER A 125 -69.23 -49.70 31.95
CA SER A 125 -70.40 -50.23 32.66
C SER A 125 -69.88 -50.91 33.92
N ASN A 126 -70.23 -50.36 35.09
CA ASN A 126 -70.28 -51.13 36.32
C ASN A 126 -71.31 -50.52 37.28
N THR A 127 -72.59 -50.89 37.10
CA THR A 127 -73.58 -51.25 38.14
C THR A 127 -74.85 -51.69 37.43
#